data_AF-A0A0D2L8C8-F1
#
_entry.id   AF-A0A0D2L8C8-F1
#
_cell.length_a   1.000
_cell.length_b   1.000
_cell.length_c   1.000
_cell.angle_alpha   90.00
_cell.angle_beta   90.00
_cell.angle_gamma   90.00
#
_symmetry.space_group_name_H-M   'P 1'
#
loop_
_entity.id
_entity.type
_entity.pdbx_description
1 polymer ?
#
loop_
_entity_poly.entity_id
_entity_poly.type
_entity_poly.pdbx_seq_one_letter_code
_entity_poly.pdbx_strand_id
1 'polypeptide(L)'
;MLSTSIPRILKRKSFQAVHISAHIRICPLSETRIRARSLSSFSPTHHTRRNGLFLFTLRPDRIIQTGQEIVDLSGLTSKFITVPFEHPRWPNPRNPGKNVKLVGRQVGSTTVQFPANTRGFFYYRHGITDLAGSVRFRLCDGAAAFESGRDLVRTDRPWQPQLVDIVGSANLRPFIPLLLAEQLVDEKVLVDAAQIRVQCMSAKSRFYSFSEPFTLPLNLYTFGSLFITRKSWHTHGFRDLYHDRRNGTTIQFPYSGRILARFEISAFPEHAKLGPCLLLKCLDIIDPVECVMPNYDGFVEQPTPGSYHTRGGKLWHIPLMRHLDTFRNMMEQEGLLPRL
;
A
#
# COMPACT_ATOMS: atom_id res chain seq x y z
N MET A 1 28.56 -53.46 19.60
CA MET A 1 27.28 -52.97 19.02
C MET A 1 26.53 -52.19 20.09
N LEU A 2 26.62 -50.87 20.11
CA LEU A 2 25.80 -50.02 20.97
C LEU A 2 25.32 -48.84 20.14
N SER A 3 23.99 -48.78 19.97
CA SER A 3 23.26 -47.76 19.22
C SER A 3 22.93 -46.60 20.16
N THR A 4 23.44 -45.42 19.86
CA THR A 4 23.11 -44.18 20.58
C THR A 4 22.20 -43.31 19.71
N SER A 5 20.92 -43.33 20.02
CA SER A 5 19.91 -42.42 19.47
C SER A 5 19.92 -41.09 20.24
N ILE A 6 20.23 -39.99 19.53
CA ILE A 6 20.18 -38.62 20.05
C ILE A 6 18.80 -38.00 19.70
N PRO A 7 18.02 -37.48 20.67
CA PRO A 7 16.80 -36.77 20.36
C PRO A 7 17.08 -35.32 19.94
N ARG A 8 16.61 -34.93 18.75
CA ARG A 8 16.59 -33.54 18.28
C ARG A 8 15.44 -32.78 18.95
N ILE A 9 15.76 -32.01 19.98
CA ILE A 9 14.85 -31.02 20.59
C ILE A 9 14.79 -29.78 19.67
N LEU A 10 13.72 -29.65 18.89
CA LEU A 10 13.40 -28.42 18.15
C LEU A 10 12.77 -27.41 19.13
N LYS A 11 13.55 -26.45 19.60
CA LYS A 11 13.04 -25.28 20.34
C LYS A 11 12.31 -24.34 19.36
N ARG A 12 10.98 -24.47 19.26
CA ARG A 12 10.11 -23.41 18.69
C ARG A 12 10.08 -22.26 19.70
N LYS A 13 10.73 -21.13 19.36
CA LYS A 13 10.50 -19.87 20.08
C LYS A 13 9.11 -19.36 19.70
N SER A 14 8.14 -19.55 20.59
CA SER A 14 6.87 -18.82 20.56
C SER A 14 7.18 -17.35 20.87
N PHE A 15 6.95 -16.46 19.90
CA PHE A 15 6.86 -15.03 20.20
C PHE A 15 5.50 -14.82 20.88
N GLN A 16 5.50 -14.77 22.21
CA GLN A 16 4.37 -14.20 22.95
C GLN A 16 4.31 -12.71 22.59
N ALA A 17 3.26 -12.33 21.86
CA ALA A 17 2.95 -10.93 21.64
C ALA A 17 2.54 -10.32 22.99
N VAL A 18 3.45 -9.56 23.59
CA VAL A 18 3.14 -8.74 24.77
C VAL A 18 2.11 -7.70 24.32
N HIS A 19 0.88 -7.87 24.79
CA HIS A 19 -0.23 -6.96 24.57
C HIS A 19 0.01 -5.68 25.39
N ILE A 20 0.86 -4.78 24.89
CA ILE A 20 1.01 -3.44 25.47
C ILE A 20 -0.26 -2.66 25.11
N SER A 21 -1.16 -2.58 26.09
CA SER A 21 -2.39 -1.80 26.05
C SER A 21 -2.04 -0.32 26.19
N ALA A 22 -1.78 0.35 25.06
CA ALA A 22 -1.73 1.80 25.02
C ALA A 22 -3.17 2.31 25.03
N HIS A 23 -3.63 2.81 26.18
CA HIS A 23 -4.91 3.50 26.29
C HIS A 23 -4.86 4.83 25.52
N ILE A 24 -5.18 4.77 24.23
CA ILE A 24 -5.61 5.95 23.48
C ILE A 24 -7.00 6.31 24.03
N ARG A 25 -7.11 7.43 24.75
CA ARG A 25 -8.41 8.02 25.10
C ARG A 25 -9.08 8.48 23.80
N ILE A 26 -10.02 7.68 23.31
CA ILE A 26 -10.89 8.06 22.20
C ILE A 26 -11.97 8.96 22.80
N CYS A 27 -11.94 10.26 22.50
CA CYS A 27 -13.04 11.16 22.84
C CYS A 27 -14.33 10.70 22.11
N PRO A 28 -15.51 10.77 22.77
CA PRO A 28 -16.78 10.39 22.15
C PRO A 28 -17.10 11.27 20.92
N LEU A 29 -17.84 10.68 19.97
CA LEU A 29 -18.33 11.33 18.74
C LEU A 29 -19.36 12.40 19.09
N SER A 30 -18.92 13.62 19.38
CA SER A 30 -19.77 14.81 19.23
C SER A 30 -19.56 15.40 17.84
N GLU A 31 -20.62 15.94 17.23
CA GLU A 31 -20.59 16.56 15.90
C GLU A 31 -19.45 17.58 15.80
N THR A 32 -18.34 17.17 15.19
CA THR A 32 -17.15 18.01 15.10
C THR A 32 -17.29 18.87 13.85
N ARG A 33 -17.81 20.09 14.00
CA ARG A 33 -17.87 21.04 12.89
C ARG A 33 -16.45 21.44 12.46
N ILE A 34 -16.12 21.16 11.20
CA ILE A 34 -14.89 21.64 10.57
C ILE A 34 -14.98 23.16 10.45
N ARG A 35 -14.11 23.90 11.15
CA ARG A 35 -13.96 25.34 10.94
C ARG A 35 -13.15 25.57 9.67
N ALA A 36 -13.81 25.58 8.52
CA ALA A 36 -13.27 26.25 7.36
C ALA A 36 -13.21 27.75 7.69
N ARG A 37 -12.03 28.37 7.68
CA ARG A 37 -11.98 29.84 7.63
C ARG A 37 -12.72 30.25 6.36
N SER A 38 -13.75 31.09 6.50
CA SER A 38 -14.51 31.58 5.35
C SER A 38 -13.55 32.08 4.27
N LEU A 39 -13.63 31.48 3.08
CA LEU A 39 -12.81 31.86 1.93
C LEU A 39 -13.28 33.18 1.29
N SER A 40 -14.39 33.76 1.77
CA SER A 40 -15.07 34.89 1.12
C SER A 40 -14.50 36.29 1.44
N SER A 41 -13.40 36.42 2.20
CA SER A 41 -12.88 37.75 2.57
C SER A 41 -11.36 37.96 2.41
N PHE A 42 -10.68 37.16 1.60
CA PHE A 42 -9.30 37.46 1.21
C PHE A 42 -9.27 38.57 0.15
N SER A 43 -9.36 39.83 0.59
CA SER A 43 -8.89 40.96 -0.23
C SER A 43 -7.37 40.86 -0.39
N PRO A 44 -6.82 40.98 -1.62
CA PRO A 44 -5.39 40.88 -1.85
C PRO A 44 -4.70 42.18 -1.43
N THR A 45 -4.39 42.33 -0.15
CA THR A 45 -3.44 43.35 0.28
C THR A 45 -2.03 42.87 -0.07
N HIS A 46 -1.34 43.69 -0.88
CA HIS A 46 0.03 43.51 -1.35
C HIS A 46 1.05 43.55 -0.20
N HIS A 47 1.07 42.52 0.64
CA HIS A 47 2.27 42.17 1.38
C HIS A 47 3.16 41.37 0.45
N THR A 48 4.45 41.69 0.43
CA THR A 48 5.55 40.93 -0.18
C THR A 48 5.59 39.54 0.46
N ARG A 49 4.66 38.70 -0.01
CA ARG A 49 4.38 37.35 0.44
C ARG A 49 5.62 36.52 0.14
N ARG A 50 6.18 35.88 1.17
CA ARG A 50 6.64 34.50 0.98
C ARG A 50 5.44 33.75 0.41
N ASN A 51 5.39 33.59 -0.91
CA ASN A 51 4.34 32.87 -1.63
C ASN A 51 4.43 31.41 -1.21
N GLY A 52 3.85 31.10 -0.04
CA GLY A 52 3.63 29.73 0.38
C GLY A 52 2.72 29.09 -0.67
N LEU A 53 3.13 27.94 -1.17
CA LEU A 53 2.27 27.12 -2.01
C LEU A 53 1.17 26.52 -1.13
N PHE A 54 -0.09 26.77 -1.50
CA PHE A 54 -1.25 26.29 -0.76
C PHE A 54 -1.95 25.16 -1.51
N LEU A 55 -2.43 24.15 -0.78
CA LEU A 55 -3.25 23.06 -1.30
C LEU A 55 -4.69 23.27 -0.85
N PHE A 56 -5.56 23.66 -1.78
CA PHE A 56 -6.95 24.00 -1.50
C PHE A 56 -7.92 22.85 -1.77
N THR A 57 -7.57 21.91 -2.64
CA THR A 57 -8.42 20.79 -3.05
C THR A 57 -7.61 19.55 -3.42
N LEU A 58 -8.21 18.39 -3.17
CA LEU A 58 -7.78 17.08 -3.68
C LEU A 58 -8.74 16.55 -4.76
N ARG A 59 -9.72 17.37 -5.17
CA ARG A 59 -10.72 17.04 -6.20
C ARG A 59 -10.29 17.62 -7.55
N PRO A 60 -10.02 16.79 -8.58
CA PRO A 60 -9.62 17.27 -9.89
C PRO A 60 -10.59 18.29 -10.49
N ASP A 61 -11.89 18.05 -10.34
CA ASP A 61 -12.99 18.90 -10.83
C ASP A 61 -13.03 20.30 -10.19
N ARG A 62 -12.31 20.50 -9.07
CA ARG A 62 -12.30 21.78 -8.33
C ARG A 62 -10.99 22.55 -8.43
N ILE A 63 -9.99 22.06 -9.17
CA ILE A 63 -8.68 22.71 -9.28
C ILE A 63 -8.83 24.15 -9.79
N ILE A 64 -9.58 24.35 -10.87
CA ILE A 64 -9.82 25.68 -11.47
C ILE A 64 -10.65 26.54 -10.51
N GLN A 65 -11.73 26.00 -9.97
CA GLN A 65 -12.66 26.71 -9.07
C GLN A 65 -11.96 27.23 -7.81
N THR A 66 -11.03 26.46 -7.24
CA THR A 66 -10.30 26.84 -6.02
C THR A 66 -9.08 27.70 -6.28
N GLY A 67 -8.74 27.96 -7.54
CA GLY A 67 -7.52 28.69 -7.90
C GLY A 67 -6.24 27.98 -7.43
N GLN A 68 -6.26 26.65 -7.33
CA GLN A 68 -5.11 25.88 -6.86
C GLN A 68 -3.96 26.00 -7.85
N GLU A 69 -2.82 26.48 -7.36
CA GLU A 69 -1.60 26.63 -8.17
C GLU A 69 -0.96 25.27 -8.45
N ILE A 70 -0.29 25.18 -9.60
CA ILE A 70 0.53 24.02 -9.96
C ILE A 70 1.70 23.89 -8.97
N VAL A 71 1.92 22.67 -8.49
CA VAL A 71 3.04 22.37 -7.61
C VAL A 71 4.25 21.98 -8.46
N ASP A 72 5.32 22.76 -8.41
CA ASP A 72 6.59 22.40 -9.04
C ASP A 72 7.59 21.82 -8.04
N LEU A 73 8.02 20.58 -8.31
CA LEU A 73 9.00 19.83 -7.53
C LEU A 73 10.37 19.76 -8.25
N SER A 74 10.47 20.22 -9.50
CA SER A 74 11.62 20.02 -10.38
C SER A 74 12.94 20.48 -9.74
N GLY A 75 13.96 19.60 -9.73
CA GLY A 75 15.29 19.91 -9.17
C GLY A 75 15.33 20.02 -7.65
N LEU A 76 14.21 19.88 -6.94
CA LEU A 76 14.17 19.95 -5.48
C LEU A 76 14.43 18.59 -4.85
N THR A 77 15.07 18.56 -3.68
CA THR A 77 15.14 17.35 -2.84
C THR A 77 13.92 17.22 -1.93
N SER A 78 13.28 18.34 -1.61
CA SER A 78 12.02 18.38 -0.86
C SER A 78 11.23 19.66 -1.12
N LYS A 79 9.91 19.60 -0.90
CA LYS A 79 8.99 20.74 -1.02
C LYS A 79 8.02 20.71 0.16
N PHE A 80 7.71 21.89 0.71
CA PHE A 80 6.67 22.09 1.71
C PHE A 80 5.44 22.73 1.06
N ILE A 81 4.26 22.19 1.33
CA ILE A 81 2.98 22.65 0.77
C ILE A 81 1.98 22.85 1.89
N THR A 82 1.44 24.04 2.03
CA THR A 82 0.55 24.41 3.14
C THR A 82 -0.88 23.98 2.85
N VAL A 83 -1.50 23.21 3.74
CA VAL A 83 -2.93 22.87 3.70
C VAL A 83 -3.66 23.83 4.64
N PRO A 84 -4.45 24.80 4.16
CA PRO A 84 -5.03 25.85 4.98
C PRO A 84 -6.23 25.40 5.84
N PHE A 85 -6.38 24.09 6.08
CA PHE A 85 -7.49 23.48 6.80
C PHE A 85 -7.03 22.98 8.18
N GLU A 86 -7.94 22.97 9.15
CA GLU A 86 -7.71 22.48 10.50
C GLU A 86 -8.82 21.50 10.90
N HIS A 87 -8.46 20.46 11.66
CA HIS A 87 -9.41 19.51 12.21
C HIS A 87 -9.15 19.30 13.71
N PRO A 88 -10.14 19.49 14.61
CA PRO A 88 -9.93 19.41 16.06
C PRO A 88 -9.35 18.07 16.54
N ARG A 89 -9.83 16.95 16.01
CA ARG A 89 -9.40 15.59 16.40
C ARG A 89 -8.09 15.14 15.76
N TRP A 90 -7.71 15.77 14.66
CA TRP A 90 -6.48 15.42 13.93
C TRP A 90 -5.53 16.61 13.95
N PRO A 91 -5.12 17.09 15.14
CA PRO A 91 -4.23 18.23 15.24
C PRO A 91 -2.86 17.83 14.68
N ASN A 92 -2.16 18.78 14.07
CA ASN A 92 -0.79 18.57 13.65
C ASN A 92 0.11 18.52 14.91
N PRO A 93 0.71 17.36 15.25
CA PRO A 93 1.33 17.15 16.56
C PRO A 93 2.67 17.89 16.75
N ARG A 94 3.24 18.54 15.72
CA ARG A 94 4.59 19.13 15.77
C ARG A 94 4.68 20.56 15.21
N ASN A 95 3.83 21.49 15.67
CA ASN A 95 3.89 22.94 15.36
C ASN A 95 3.24 23.35 14.00
N PRO A 96 2.81 24.64 13.84
CA PRO A 96 1.79 25.13 12.90
C PRO A 96 2.26 25.29 11.45
N GLY A 97 3.27 24.53 11.02
CA GLY A 97 3.47 24.29 9.61
C GLY A 97 2.44 23.27 9.18
N LYS A 98 1.29 23.72 8.66
CA LYS A 98 0.26 22.88 8.02
C LYS A 98 0.77 22.25 6.72
N ASN A 99 2.03 21.82 6.72
CA ASN A 99 2.82 21.64 5.54
C ASN A 99 2.99 20.16 5.26
N VAL A 100 2.45 19.70 4.14
CA VAL A 100 2.86 18.43 3.56
C VAL A 100 4.31 18.58 3.13
N LYS A 101 5.18 17.68 3.60
CA LYS A 101 6.57 17.61 3.15
C LYS A 101 6.70 16.48 2.13
N LEU A 102 6.89 16.84 0.87
CA LEU A 102 7.36 15.90 -0.14
C LEU A 102 8.87 15.80 -0.11
N VAL A 103 9.38 14.57 -0.24
CA VAL A 103 10.82 14.28 -0.28
C VAL A 103 11.09 13.38 -1.48
N GLY A 104 12.17 13.70 -2.20
CA GLY A 104 12.66 12.93 -3.34
C GLY A 104 12.99 11.47 -2.99
N ARG A 105 13.44 10.73 -4.00
CA ARG A 105 13.83 9.32 -3.83
C ARG A 105 15.07 9.24 -2.93
N GLN A 106 15.06 8.33 -1.98
CA GLN A 106 16.26 7.98 -1.21
C GLN A 106 17.08 6.94 -1.98
N VAL A 107 18.38 7.18 -2.13
CA VAL A 107 19.36 6.22 -2.67
C VAL A 107 20.51 6.15 -1.66
N GLY A 108 20.60 5.03 -0.94
CA GLY A 108 21.46 4.94 0.24
C GLY A 108 21.03 5.95 1.31
N SER A 109 21.97 6.76 1.78
CA SER A 109 21.73 7.87 2.73
C SER A 109 21.39 9.20 2.04
N THR A 110 21.39 9.26 0.70
CA THR A 110 21.24 10.51 -0.04
C THR A 110 19.83 10.67 -0.61
N THR A 111 19.27 11.87 -0.47
CA THR A 111 18.01 12.25 -1.13
C THR A 111 18.31 12.77 -2.52
N VAL A 112 17.85 12.06 -3.55
CA VAL A 112 17.97 12.47 -4.94
C VAL A 112 16.92 13.53 -5.26
N GLN A 113 17.30 14.52 -6.06
CA GLN A 113 16.40 15.56 -6.56
C GLN A 113 15.28 14.96 -7.42
N PHE A 114 14.11 15.61 -7.44
CA PHE A 114 13.09 15.29 -8.42
C PHE A 114 13.60 15.62 -9.83
N PRO A 115 13.30 14.78 -10.84
CA PRO A 115 13.65 15.06 -12.23
C PRO A 115 13.11 16.42 -12.71
N ALA A 116 13.70 16.95 -13.78
CA ALA A 116 13.13 18.11 -14.46
C ALA A 116 11.68 17.85 -14.89
N ASN A 117 10.86 18.91 -14.94
CA ASN A 117 9.44 18.86 -15.28
C ASN A 117 8.59 17.99 -14.34
N THR A 118 8.99 17.86 -13.07
CA THR A 118 8.16 17.21 -12.04
C THR A 118 7.19 18.23 -11.45
N ARG A 119 6.21 18.64 -12.25
CA ARG A 119 5.16 19.61 -11.85
C ARG A 119 3.76 19.04 -12.03
N GLY A 120 2.81 19.46 -11.21
CA GLY A 120 1.47 18.88 -11.24
C GLY A 120 0.58 19.23 -10.05
N PHE A 121 -0.45 18.40 -9.83
CA PHE A 121 -1.44 18.59 -8.77
C PHE A 121 -1.58 17.35 -7.89
N PHE A 122 -1.88 17.57 -6.61
CA PHE A 122 -2.36 16.48 -5.75
C PHE A 122 -3.83 16.22 -6.01
N TYR A 123 -4.19 14.95 -5.93
CA TYR A 123 -5.59 14.55 -5.95
C TYR A 123 -5.80 13.30 -5.11
N TYR A 124 -7.05 13.08 -4.69
CA TYR A 124 -7.44 11.87 -4.00
C TYR A 124 -8.03 10.87 -4.99
N ARG A 125 -7.60 9.61 -4.89
CA ARG A 125 -8.14 8.49 -5.64
C ARG A 125 -8.75 7.49 -4.66
N HIS A 126 -10.05 7.23 -4.83
CA HIS A 126 -10.72 6.15 -4.12
C HIS A 126 -10.10 4.80 -4.46
N GLY A 127 -9.95 3.95 -3.44
CA GLY A 127 -9.50 2.58 -3.60
C GLY A 127 -10.67 1.61 -3.78
N ILE A 128 -10.36 0.33 -3.89
CA ILE A 128 -11.39 -0.74 -3.94
C ILE A 128 -12.17 -0.80 -2.62
N THR A 129 -11.50 -0.50 -1.51
CA THR A 129 -12.11 -0.28 -0.20
C THR A 129 -11.86 1.15 0.25
N ASP A 130 -12.68 1.65 1.18
CA ASP A 130 -12.50 3.00 1.74
C ASP A 130 -11.09 3.21 2.31
N LEU A 131 -10.52 2.17 2.95
CA LEU A 131 -9.17 2.20 3.51
C LEU A 131 -8.05 2.17 2.46
N ALA A 132 -8.34 1.66 1.26
CA ALA A 132 -7.39 1.58 0.15
C ALA A 132 -7.24 2.91 -0.61
N GLY A 133 -8.03 3.93 -0.25
CA GLY A 133 -7.92 5.27 -0.82
C GLY A 133 -6.54 5.88 -0.61
N SER A 134 -6.14 6.72 -1.56
CA SER A 134 -4.78 7.28 -1.60
C SER A 134 -4.74 8.71 -2.12
N VAL A 135 -3.81 9.50 -1.60
CA VAL A 135 -3.43 10.77 -2.23
C VAL A 135 -2.36 10.48 -3.25
N ARG A 136 -2.48 11.07 -4.44
CA ARG A 136 -1.54 10.91 -5.56
C ARG A 136 -1.09 12.27 -6.08
N PHE A 137 -0.06 12.27 -6.91
CA PHE A 137 0.45 13.46 -7.58
C PHE A 137 0.42 13.26 -9.09
N ARG A 138 -0.41 14.03 -9.79
CA ARG A 138 -0.62 13.96 -11.24
C ARG A 138 0.29 14.96 -11.95
N LEU A 139 1.26 14.47 -12.72
CA LEU A 139 2.18 15.25 -13.54
C LEU A 139 1.44 15.81 -14.77
N CYS A 140 1.39 17.13 -14.88
CA CYS A 140 0.76 17.87 -15.98
C CYS A 140 1.21 19.34 -15.96
N ASP A 141 1.02 20.06 -17.06
CA ASP A 141 1.47 21.47 -17.20
C ASP A 141 0.45 22.50 -16.70
N GLY A 142 -0.77 22.06 -16.38
CA GLY A 142 -1.84 22.92 -15.89
C GLY A 142 -3.14 22.14 -15.71
N ALA A 143 -4.14 22.77 -15.11
CA ALA A 143 -5.41 22.12 -14.75
C ALA A 143 -6.14 21.53 -15.98
N ALA A 144 -6.07 22.20 -17.14
CA ALA A 144 -6.67 21.71 -18.39
C ALA A 144 -6.03 20.42 -18.91
N ALA A 145 -4.77 20.15 -18.55
CA ALA A 145 -4.03 18.95 -18.94
C ALA A 145 -4.06 17.85 -17.84
N PHE A 146 -4.92 17.99 -16.83
CA PHE A 146 -4.95 17.06 -15.70
C PHE A 146 -5.30 15.62 -16.15
N GLU A 147 -6.35 15.47 -16.96
CA GLU A 147 -6.84 14.16 -17.42
C GLU A 147 -5.83 13.42 -18.29
N SER A 148 -5.12 14.13 -19.17
CA SER A 148 -4.06 13.57 -20.02
C SER A 148 -2.71 13.41 -19.29
N GLY A 149 -2.61 13.95 -18.06
CA GLY A 149 -1.42 13.82 -17.23
C GLY A 149 -1.19 12.39 -16.76
N ARG A 150 -0.01 12.13 -16.21
CA ARG A 150 0.37 10.81 -15.65
C ARG A 150 0.72 10.91 -14.17
N ASP A 151 0.50 9.85 -13.39
CA ASP A 151 0.88 9.87 -11.98
C ASP A 151 2.42 9.90 -11.82
N LEU A 152 2.89 10.61 -10.80
CA LEU A 152 4.29 10.56 -10.35
C LEU A 152 4.63 9.12 -9.95
N VAL A 153 5.61 8.52 -10.60
CA VAL A 153 6.07 7.16 -10.28
C VAL A 153 7.28 7.24 -9.35
N ARG A 154 7.26 6.48 -8.26
CA ARG A 154 8.40 6.27 -7.36
C ARG A 154 8.76 4.79 -7.41
N THR A 155 10.02 4.51 -7.72
CA THR A 155 10.55 3.18 -8.07
C THR A 155 9.87 2.60 -9.31
N ASP A 156 8.71 1.99 -9.13
CA ASP A 156 8.00 1.17 -10.11
C ASP A 156 6.48 1.28 -9.94
N ARG A 157 6.02 2.12 -9.00
CA ARG A 157 4.59 2.32 -8.72
C ARG A 157 4.29 3.81 -8.60
N PRO A 158 3.04 4.23 -8.87
CA PRO A 158 2.61 5.57 -8.54
C PRO A 158 2.95 5.91 -7.09
N TRP A 159 3.38 7.15 -6.84
CA TRP A 159 3.48 7.69 -5.50
C TRP A 159 2.05 7.83 -4.96
N GLN A 160 1.69 6.96 -4.02
CA GLN A 160 0.32 6.80 -3.54
C GLN A 160 0.26 6.56 -2.03
N PRO A 161 0.64 7.51 -1.16
CA PRO A 161 0.36 7.37 0.26
C PRO A 161 -1.12 7.04 0.50
N GLN A 162 -1.36 5.89 1.12
CA GLN A 162 -2.69 5.41 1.48
C GLN A 162 -3.13 6.00 2.82
N LEU A 163 -4.40 5.84 3.19
CA LEU A 163 -4.92 6.38 4.44
C LEU A 163 -4.11 5.95 5.66
N VAL A 164 -3.65 4.68 5.70
CA VAL A 164 -2.77 4.16 6.76
C VAL A 164 -1.42 4.88 6.83
N ASP A 165 -0.86 5.31 5.69
CA ASP A 165 0.37 6.11 5.66
C ASP A 165 0.09 7.55 6.11
N ILE A 166 -1.04 8.11 5.66
CA ILE A 166 -1.44 9.49 5.94
C ILE A 166 -1.67 9.69 7.44
N VAL A 167 -2.39 8.77 8.10
CA VAL A 167 -2.60 8.82 9.55
C VAL A 167 -1.34 8.45 10.33
N GLY A 168 -0.47 7.58 9.78
CA GLY A 168 0.75 7.12 10.44
C GLY A 168 1.93 8.10 10.36
N SER A 169 1.97 8.95 9.33
CA SER A 169 3.12 9.81 9.02
C SER A 169 2.83 11.28 9.32
N ALA A 170 3.63 11.88 10.21
CA ALA A 170 3.51 13.30 10.54
C ALA A 170 3.64 14.23 9.32
N ASN A 171 4.40 13.82 8.28
CA ASN A 171 4.58 14.61 7.05
C ASN A 171 3.36 14.56 6.12
N LEU A 172 2.50 13.57 6.28
CA LEU A 172 1.32 13.33 5.44
C LEU A 172 0.01 13.67 6.15
N ARG A 173 -0.02 13.65 7.49
CA ARG A 173 -1.17 14.06 8.30
C ARG A 173 -1.81 15.39 7.91
N PRO A 174 -1.09 16.41 7.40
CA PRO A 174 -1.74 17.64 6.93
C PRO A 174 -2.77 17.44 5.80
N PHE A 175 -2.80 16.30 5.11
CA PHE A 175 -3.87 15.98 4.17
C PHE A 175 -5.22 15.72 4.86
N ILE A 176 -5.24 15.26 6.12
CA ILE A 176 -6.45 14.80 6.81
C ILE A 176 -7.54 15.88 6.88
N PRO A 177 -7.27 17.12 7.33
CA PRO A 177 -8.32 18.15 7.38
C PRO A 177 -8.94 18.44 6.02
N LEU A 178 -8.15 18.38 4.95
CA LEU A 178 -8.65 18.59 3.59
C LEU A 178 -9.49 17.41 3.08
N LEU A 179 -9.04 16.18 3.34
CA LEU A 179 -9.82 14.96 3.03
C LEU A 179 -11.20 14.98 3.68
N LEU A 180 -11.27 15.42 4.96
CA LEU A 180 -12.53 15.54 5.70
C LEU A 180 -13.38 16.72 5.23
N ALA A 181 -12.76 17.89 4.97
CA ALA A 181 -13.47 19.08 4.52
C ALA A 181 -14.14 18.88 3.15
N GLU A 182 -13.50 18.11 2.26
CA GLU A 182 -14.06 17.77 0.94
C GLU A 182 -14.90 16.49 0.94
N GLN A 183 -15.13 15.87 2.11
CA GLN A 183 -15.90 14.63 2.27
C GLN A 183 -15.37 13.49 1.37
N LEU A 184 -14.05 13.45 1.16
CA LEU A 184 -13.40 12.41 0.37
C LEU A 184 -13.21 11.11 1.16
N VAL A 185 -13.25 11.22 2.49
CA VAL A 185 -13.07 10.14 3.45
C VAL A 185 -13.92 10.42 4.68
N ASP A 186 -14.60 9.40 5.20
CA ASP A 186 -15.27 9.49 6.49
C ASP A 186 -14.26 9.47 7.64
N GLU A 187 -14.53 10.26 8.69
CA GLU A 187 -13.67 10.29 9.87
C GLU A 187 -13.50 8.90 10.51
N LYS A 188 -14.56 8.07 10.49
CA LYS A 188 -14.51 6.69 10.99
C LYS A 188 -13.45 5.85 10.26
N VAL A 189 -13.29 6.03 8.96
CA VAL A 189 -12.28 5.32 8.16
C VAL A 189 -10.87 5.75 8.58
N LEU A 190 -10.65 7.03 8.89
CA LEU A 190 -9.36 7.50 9.41
C LEU A 190 -9.06 6.96 10.82
N VAL A 191 -10.09 6.81 11.66
CA VAL A 191 -9.96 6.17 12.97
C VAL A 191 -9.56 4.71 12.81
N ASP A 192 -10.24 3.96 11.94
CA ASP A 192 -9.89 2.58 11.61
C ASP A 192 -8.44 2.49 11.06
N ALA A 193 -8.07 3.40 10.15
CA ALA A 193 -6.72 3.49 9.60
C ALA A 193 -5.66 3.74 10.69
N ALA A 194 -5.95 4.57 11.69
CA ALA A 194 -5.01 4.90 12.76
C ALA A 194 -4.83 3.76 13.77
N GLN A 195 -5.78 2.84 13.86
CA GLN A 195 -5.64 1.62 14.67
C GLN A 195 -4.68 0.61 14.04
N ILE A 196 -4.45 0.69 12.73
CA ILE A 196 -3.47 -0.14 12.01
C ILE A 196 -2.07 0.39 12.36
N ARG A 197 -1.33 -0.36 13.18
CA ARG A 197 -0.03 0.07 13.71
C ARG A 197 1.01 0.31 12.60
N VAL A 198 1.68 1.46 12.67
CA VAL A 198 2.72 1.95 11.73
C VAL A 198 3.93 1.02 11.58
N GLN A 199 4.20 0.14 12.55
CA GLN A 199 5.35 -0.76 12.51
C GLN A 199 5.33 -1.76 11.32
N CYS A 200 4.21 -1.89 10.62
CA CYS A 200 4.05 -2.77 9.45
C CYS A 200 4.28 -2.11 8.08
N MET A 201 4.68 -0.82 8.05
CA MET A 201 4.80 -0.07 6.79
C MET A 201 6.03 -0.44 5.93
N SER A 202 6.88 -1.38 6.34
CA SER A 202 8.00 -1.88 5.51
C SER A 202 7.58 -2.92 4.47
N ALA A 203 6.36 -3.46 4.56
CA ALA A 203 5.86 -4.42 3.57
C ALA A 203 5.73 -3.77 2.18
N LYS A 204 6.38 -4.39 1.19
CA LYS A 204 6.40 -3.88 -0.20
C LYS A 204 5.05 -4.03 -0.92
N SER A 205 4.19 -4.93 -0.44
CA SER A 205 2.88 -5.20 -1.02
C SER A 205 1.81 -5.16 0.05
N ARG A 206 0.75 -4.40 -0.22
CA ARG A 206 -0.42 -4.24 0.65
C ARG A 206 -1.64 -4.68 -0.13
N PHE A 207 -2.52 -5.40 0.54
CA PHE A 207 -3.71 -5.98 -0.04
C PHE A 207 -4.92 -5.61 0.81
N TYR A 208 -5.88 -4.92 0.22
CA TYR A 208 -7.19 -4.69 0.82
C TYR A 208 -8.24 -5.67 0.30
N SER A 209 -7.85 -6.50 -0.67
CA SER A 209 -8.60 -7.63 -1.21
C SER A 209 -7.60 -8.71 -1.63
N PHE A 210 -8.00 -9.98 -1.62
CA PHE A 210 -7.18 -11.05 -2.22
C PHE A 210 -6.98 -10.83 -3.71
N SER A 211 -7.96 -10.23 -4.38
CA SER A 211 -7.98 -10.03 -5.83
C SER A 211 -7.27 -8.74 -6.26
N GLU A 212 -6.50 -8.09 -5.39
CA GLU A 212 -5.70 -6.94 -5.79
C GLU A 212 -4.47 -7.38 -6.60
N PRO A 213 -4.22 -6.79 -7.77
CA PRO A 213 -3.06 -7.12 -8.58
C PRO A 213 -1.77 -6.57 -7.96
N PHE A 214 -0.66 -7.29 -8.15
CA PHE A 214 0.65 -6.91 -7.63
C PHE A 214 1.79 -7.36 -8.53
N THR A 215 2.88 -6.60 -8.52
CA THR A 215 4.14 -7.00 -9.17
C THR A 215 4.87 -8.03 -8.31
N LEU A 216 5.25 -9.15 -8.92
CA LEU A 216 6.00 -10.23 -8.29
C LEU A 216 7.32 -10.48 -9.04
N PRO A 217 8.48 -10.20 -8.41
CA PRO A 217 9.77 -10.65 -8.92
C PRO A 217 9.90 -12.17 -8.78
N LEU A 218 10.31 -12.86 -9.85
CA LEU A 218 10.39 -14.32 -9.88
C LEU A 218 11.61 -14.88 -9.11
N ASN A 219 12.64 -14.05 -8.90
CA ASN A 219 13.84 -14.38 -8.15
C ASN A 219 13.73 -14.07 -6.64
N LEU A 220 12.51 -13.93 -6.10
CA LEU A 220 12.28 -13.56 -4.71
C LEU A 220 12.09 -14.79 -3.82
N TYR A 221 12.91 -14.92 -2.78
CA TYR A 221 12.81 -16.03 -1.83
C TYR A 221 11.51 -16.06 -1.01
N THR A 222 11.07 -14.89 -0.55
CA THR A 222 9.84 -14.74 0.22
C THR A 222 9.14 -13.48 -0.21
N PHE A 223 7.90 -13.62 -0.67
CA PHE A 223 7.03 -12.50 -0.98
C PHE A 223 6.26 -12.11 0.29
N GLY A 224 6.77 -11.09 0.97
CA GLY A 224 6.13 -10.50 2.14
C GLY A 224 4.99 -9.57 1.74
N SER A 225 3.86 -9.72 2.40
CA SER A 225 2.63 -8.98 2.12
C SER A 225 1.92 -8.56 3.40
N LEU A 226 1.18 -7.46 3.33
CA LEU A 226 0.34 -6.94 4.40
C LEU A 226 -1.12 -6.94 3.95
N PHE A 227 -1.94 -7.77 4.56
CA PHE A 227 -3.38 -7.81 4.34
C PHE A 227 -4.06 -6.86 5.32
N ILE A 228 -4.88 -5.95 4.81
CA ILE A 228 -5.50 -4.87 5.58
C ILE A 228 -7.00 -4.95 5.40
N THR A 229 -7.72 -4.96 6.53
CA THR A 229 -9.17 -4.85 6.59
C THR A 229 -9.53 -3.71 7.52
N ARG A 230 -10.83 -3.39 7.64
CA ARG A 230 -11.29 -2.42 8.65
C ARG A 230 -11.09 -2.90 10.09
N LYS A 231 -11.12 -4.22 10.32
CA LYS A 231 -11.08 -4.81 11.67
C LYS A 231 -9.66 -5.17 12.12
N SER A 232 -8.77 -5.52 11.19
CA SER A 232 -7.41 -5.94 11.50
C SER A 232 -6.45 -5.79 10.32
N TRP A 233 -5.18 -6.03 10.60
CA TRP A 233 -4.15 -6.20 9.59
C TRP A 233 -3.30 -7.43 9.94
N HIS A 234 -2.76 -8.09 8.92
CA HIS A 234 -1.89 -9.26 9.11
C HIS A 234 -0.78 -9.28 8.06
N THR A 235 0.44 -9.57 8.49
CA THR A 235 1.56 -9.83 7.58
C THR A 235 1.62 -11.30 7.24
N HIS A 236 1.76 -11.63 5.95
CA HIS A 236 1.99 -13.00 5.52
C HIS A 236 3.17 -13.07 4.54
N GLY A 237 4.08 -14.02 4.78
CA GLY A 237 5.21 -14.29 3.90
C GLY A 237 4.92 -15.51 3.05
N PHE A 238 4.64 -15.30 1.78
CA PHE A 238 4.52 -16.37 0.80
C PHE A 238 5.92 -16.87 0.47
N ARG A 239 6.22 -18.10 0.88
CA ARG A 239 7.47 -18.78 0.52
C ARG A 239 7.20 -19.67 -0.68
N ASP A 240 8.23 -19.95 -1.46
CA ASP A 240 8.17 -21.01 -2.45
C ASP A 240 7.23 -20.73 -3.63
N LEU A 241 7.09 -19.45 -4.03
CA LEU A 241 6.26 -19.08 -5.17
C LEU A 241 6.87 -19.46 -6.52
N TYR A 242 8.17 -19.23 -6.74
CA TYR A 242 8.82 -19.56 -8.03
C TYR A 242 10.22 -20.14 -7.83
N HIS A 243 10.39 -20.97 -6.79
CA HIS A 243 11.65 -21.65 -6.55
C HIS A 243 11.52 -23.16 -6.59
N ASP A 244 12.61 -23.82 -6.95
CA ASP A 244 12.75 -25.26 -6.88
C ASP A 244 13.55 -25.65 -5.62
N ARG A 245 13.04 -26.66 -4.90
CA ARG A 245 13.62 -27.22 -3.67
C ARG A 245 13.89 -28.71 -3.77
N ARG A 246 13.70 -29.34 -4.93
CA ARG A 246 13.89 -30.79 -5.06
C ARG A 246 15.34 -31.22 -4.78
N ASN A 247 16.31 -30.34 -5.02
CA ASN A 247 17.72 -30.58 -4.74
C ASN A 247 18.12 -30.42 -3.25
N GLY A 248 17.16 -30.54 -2.33
CA GLY A 248 17.41 -30.60 -0.89
C GLY A 248 17.78 -29.25 -0.27
N THR A 249 19.07 -28.91 -0.27
CA THR A 249 19.62 -27.78 0.51
C THR A 249 19.69 -26.46 -0.26
N THR A 250 19.88 -26.51 -1.57
CA THR A 250 20.03 -25.30 -2.39
C THR A 250 18.68 -24.89 -2.98
N ILE A 251 18.29 -23.65 -2.68
CA ILE A 251 17.11 -23.03 -3.26
C ILE A 251 17.49 -22.50 -4.63
N GLN A 252 16.79 -22.97 -5.65
CA GLN A 252 17.05 -22.60 -7.04
C GLN A 252 15.94 -21.68 -7.53
N PHE A 253 16.30 -20.63 -8.26
CA PHE A 253 15.38 -19.69 -8.88
C PHE A 253 15.46 -19.89 -10.39
N PRO A 254 14.57 -20.71 -10.99
CA PRO A 254 14.72 -21.08 -12.38
C PRO A 254 14.51 -19.91 -13.33
N TYR A 255 13.78 -18.88 -12.90
CA TYR A 255 13.38 -17.76 -13.72
C TYR A 255 13.83 -16.41 -13.15
N SER A 256 14.27 -15.52 -14.05
CA SER A 256 14.40 -14.08 -13.81
C SER A 256 13.14 -13.33 -14.30
N GLY A 257 13.11 -12.01 -14.10
CA GLY A 257 12.01 -11.16 -14.56
C GLY A 257 10.96 -10.85 -13.49
N ARG A 258 9.91 -10.15 -13.92
CA ARG A 258 8.80 -9.69 -13.08
C ARG A 258 7.48 -9.92 -13.79
N ILE A 259 6.49 -10.40 -13.06
CA ILE A 259 5.12 -10.56 -13.57
C ILE A 259 4.17 -9.64 -12.81
N LEU A 260 3.09 -9.26 -13.47
CA LEU A 260 1.88 -8.79 -12.80
C LEU A 260 1.08 -10.02 -12.41
N ALA A 261 0.81 -10.21 -11.13
CA ALA A 261 0.08 -11.34 -10.60
C ALA A 261 -1.11 -10.90 -9.75
N ARG A 262 -1.99 -11.84 -9.44
CA ARG A 262 -3.12 -11.67 -8.53
C ARG A 262 -3.42 -12.98 -7.82
N PHE A 263 -3.96 -12.91 -6.60
CA PHE A 263 -4.56 -14.10 -6.00
C PHE A 263 -6.03 -14.28 -6.40
N GLU A 264 -6.43 -15.52 -6.64
CA GLU A 264 -7.83 -15.86 -6.88
C GLU A 264 -8.29 -16.93 -5.90
N ILE A 265 -9.56 -16.90 -5.52
CA ILE A 265 -10.16 -17.99 -4.76
C ILE A 265 -10.41 -19.15 -5.72
N SER A 266 -9.90 -20.32 -5.36
CA SER A 266 -10.03 -21.53 -6.17
C SER A 266 -11.49 -21.94 -6.34
N ALA A 267 -11.90 -22.11 -7.60
CA ALA A 267 -13.14 -22.77 -7.98
C ALA A 267 -12.96 -24.26 -8.36
N PHE A 268 -11.73 -24.79 -8.29
CA PHE A 268 -11.41 -26.16 -8.70
C PHE A 268 -12.01 -27.21 -7.73
N PRO A 269 -12.68 -28.25 -8.25
CA PRO A 269 -13.31 -29.29 -7.43
C PRO A 269 -12.35 -30.01 -6.47
N GLU A 270 -11.11 -30.24 -6.89
CA GLU A 270 -10.08 -30.90 -6.05
C GLU A 270 -9.74 -30.10 -4.78
N HIS A 271 -9.98 -28.79 -4.78
CA HIS A 271 -9.78 -27.93 -3.62
C HIS A 271 -11.02 -27.82 -2.72
N ALA A 272 -12.19 -28.31 -3.15
CA ALA A 272 -13.43 -28.21 -2.37
C ALA A 272 -13.29 -28.84 -0.97
N LYS A 273 -12.55 -29.96 -0.86
CA LYS A 273 -12.29 -30.65 0.42
C LYS A 273 -11.35 -29.89 1.36
N LEU A 274 -10.59 -28.92 0.84
CA LEU A 274 -9.63 -28.11 1.60
C LEU A 274 -10.25 -26.81 2.13
N GLY A 275 -11.47 -26.48 1.68
CA GLY A 275 -12.09 -25.18 1.87
C GLY A 275 -11.51 -24.12 0.92
N PRO A 276 -11.79 -22.83 1.16
CA PRO A 276 -11.29 -21.74 0.33
C PRO A 276 -9.77 -21.76 0.21
N CYS A 277 -9.25 -21.76 -1.01
CA CYS A 277 -7.83 -21.77 -1.31
C CYS A 277 -7.46 -20.57 -2.18
N LEU A 278 -6.32 -19.93 -1.91
CA LEU A 278 -5.74 -18.94 -2.81
C LEU A 278 -4.93 -19.64 -3.89
N LEU A 279 -5.12 -19.22 -5.13
CA LEU A 279 -4.30 -19.54 -6.28
C LEU A 279 -3.53 -18.30 -6.69
N LEU A 280 -2.32 -18.47 -7.24
CA LEU A 280 -1.57 -17.37 -7.83
C LEU A 280 -1.75 -17.39 -9.35
N LYS A 281 -2.29 -16.32 -9.93
CA LYS A 281 -2.49 -16.18 -11.38
C LYS A 281 -1.53 -15.15 -11.95
N CYS A 282 -0.88 -15.49 -13.06
CA CYS A 282 -0.11 -14.53 -13.85
C CYS A 282 -1.08 -13.72 -14.72
N LEU A 283 -1.15 -12.42 -14.52
CA LEU A 283 -1.99 -11.53 -15.32
C LEU A 283 -1.24 -11.04 -16.56
N ASP A 284 0.03 -10.68 -16.39
CA ASP A 284 0.87 -10.13 -17.46
C ASP A 284 2.36 -10.27 -17.13
N ILE A 285 3.23 -10.11 -18.14
CA ILE A 285 4.68 -10.10 -18.00
C ILE A 285 5.16 -8.63 -18.02
N ILE A 286 5.78 -8.18 -16.93
CA ILE A 286 6.28 -6.80 -16.81
C ILE A 286 7.72 -6.69 -17.33
N ASP A 287 8.59 -7.59 -16.88
CA ASP A 287 9.93 -7.77 -17.44
C ASP A 287 10.00 -9.18 -18.04
N PRO A 288 10.69 -9.37 -19.18
CA PRO A 288 10.85 -10.68 -19.81
C PRO A 288 11.23 -11.78 -18.81
N VAL A 289 10.53 -12.91 -18.91
CA VAL A 289 10.78 -14.08 -18.08
C VAL A 289 11.76 -14.98 -18.82
N GLU A 290 12.95 -15.14 -18.25
CA GLU A 290 14.01 -15.98 -18.83
C GLU A 290 14.36 -17.11 -17.88
N CYS A 291 14.52 -18.32 -18.41
CA CYS A 291 15.08 -19.41 -17.64
C CYS A 291 16.59 -19.20 -17.47
N VAL A 292 17.04 -18.96 -16.24
CA VAL A 292 18.46 -18.70 -15.91
C VAL A 292 19.20 -19.96 -15.48
N MET A 293 18.52 -21.10 -15.47
CA MET A 293 19.09 -22.38 -15.08
C MET A 293 19.35 -23.25 -16.31
N PRO A 294 20.61 -23.63 -16.59
CA PRO A 294 20.91 -24.52 -17.69
C PRO A 294 20.28 -25.90 -17.46
N ASN A 295 19.66 -26.45 -18.50
CA ASN A 295 18.99 -27.76 -18.47
C ASN A 295 17.91 -27.89 -17.37
N TYR A 296 17.21 -26.80 -17.06
CA TYR A 296 16.07 -26.87 -16.14
C TYR A 296 14.95 -27.72 -16.73
N ASP A 297 14.44 -28.67 -15.94
CA ASP A 297 13.44 -29.65 -16.38
C ASP A 297 11.99 -29.12 -16.35
N GLY A 298 11.80 -27.84 -16.05
CA GLY A 298 10.49 -27.19 -16.05
C GLY A 298 9.59 -27.58 -14.88
N PHE A 299 10.14 -28.12 -13.78
CA PHE A 299 9.32 -28.52 -12.64
C PHE A 299 8.51 -27.38 -12.01
N VAL A 300 9.09 -26.19 -11.88
CA VAL A 300 8.34 -24.95 -11.70
C VAL A 300 8.05 -24.45 -13.11
N GLU A 301 6.78 -24.40 -13.51
CA GLU A 301 6.45 -23.98 -14.87
C GLU A 301 6.74 -22.48 -15.05
N GLN A 302 7.18 -22.12 -16.26
CA GLN A 302 7.40 -20.73 -16.61
C GLN A 302 6.06 -19.99 -16.60
N PRO A 303 5.92 -18.86 -15.88
CA PRO A 303 4.67 -18.12 -15.86
C PRO A 303 4.31 -17.57 -17.25
N THR A 304 3.05 -17.72 -17.63
CA THR A 304 2.47 -17.19 -18.87
C THR A 304 1.21 -16.38 -18.54
N PRO A 305 0.93 -15.25 -19.23
CA PRO A 305 -0.31 -14.50 -18.99
C PRO A 305 -1.55 -15.37 -19.06
N GLY A 306 -2.42 -15.24 -18.06
CA GLY A 306 -3.65 -16.01 -17.89
C GLY A 306 -3.49 -17.34 -17.15
N SER A 307 -2.28 -17.90 -17.02
CA SER A 307 -2.07 -19.18 -16.35
C SER A 307 -1.96 -19.05 -14.83
N TYR A 308 -2.27 -20.14 -14.14
CA TYR A 308 -2.00 -20.27 -12.72
C TYR A 308 -0.61 -20.83 -12.48
N HIS A 309 0.00 -20.45 -11.36
CA HIS A 309 1.28 -21.01 -10.94
C HIS A 309 1.15 -22.50 -10.64
N THR A 310 2.00 -23.29 -11.28
CA THR A 310 2.03 -24.76 -11.22
C THR A 310 3.44 -25.25 -10.87
N ARG A 311 3.49 -26.37 -10.15
CA ARG A 311 4.73 -27.02 -9.71
C ARG A 311 4.59 -28.54 -9.78
N GLY A 312 5.43 -29.19 -10.57
CA GLY A 312 5.38 -30.63 -10.82
C GLY A 312 4.06 -31.06 -11.44
N GLY A 313 3.51 -30.24 -12.35
CA GLY A 313 2.18 -30.43 -12.94
C GLY A 313 1.01 -30.26 -11.96
N LYS A 314 1.25 -29.75 -10.75
CA LYS A 314 0.19 -29.50 -9.75
C LYS A 314 0.00 -28.01 -9.54
N LEU A 315 -1.27 -27.60 -9.46
CA LEU A 315 -1.65 -26.23 -9.16
C LEU A 315 -1.17 -25.83 -7.75
N TRP A 316 -0.39 -24.75 -7.69
CA TRP A 316 0.02 -24.18 -6.41
C TRP A 316 -1.20 -23.53 -5.73
N HIS A 317 -1.35 -23.76 -4.44
CA HIS A 317 -2.43 -23.19 -3.66
C HIS A 317 -2.06 -23.00 -2.20
N ILE A 318 -2.79 -22.10 -1.52
CA ILE A 318 -2.74 -21.93 -0.07
C ILE A 318 -4.15 -22.14 0.51
N PRO A 319 -4.36 -23.21 1.31
CA PRO A 319 -5.61 -23.40 2.03
C PRO A 319 -5.78 -22.33 3.10
N LEU A 320 -6.76 -21.42 2.93
CA LEU A 320 -6.98 -20.30 3.85
C LEU A 320 -7.37 -20.77 5.24
N MET A 321 -8.07 -21.90 5.35
CA MET A 321 -8.49 -22.46 6.64
C MET A 321 -7.31 -22.87 7.54
N ARG A 322 -6.16 -23.21 6.96
CA ARG A 322 -4.92 -23.48 7.75
C ARG A 322 -4.30 -22.21 8.33
N HIS A 323 -4.76 -21.05 7.88
CA HIS A 323 -4.29 -19.73 8.24
C HIS A 323 -5.47 -18.86 8.73
N LEU A 324 -6.49 -19.49 9.32
CA LEU A 324 -7.74 -18.82 9.69
C LEU A 324 -7.49 -17.62 10.60
N ASP A 325 -6.60 -17.74 11.60
CA ASP A 325 -6.26 -16.61 12.49
C ASP A 325 -5.60 -15.43 11.77
N THR A 326 -4.99 -15.68 10.61
CA THR A 326 -4.34 -14.66 9.77
C THR A 326 -5.33 -14.03 8.78
N PHE A 327 -6.25 -14.82 8.21
CA PHE A 327 -7.07 -14.39 7.09
C PHE A 327 -8.54 -14.23 7.40
N ARG A 328 -9.02 -14.58 8.60
CA ARG A 328 -10.44 -14.55 8.97
C ARG A 328 -11.13 -13.24 8.57
N ASN A 329 -10.60 -12.10 8.99
CA ASN A 329 -11.25 -10.81 8.71
C ASN A 329 -11.28 -10.48 7.21
N MET A 330 -10.26 -10.90 6.45
CA MET A 330 -10.26 -10.73 4.99
C MET A 330 -11.27 -11.68 4.34
N MET A 331 -11.36 -12.92 4.82
CA MET A 331 -12.36 -13.89 4.37
C MET A 331 -13.80 -13.42 4.66
N GLU A 332 -14.07 -12.86 5.83
CA GLU A 332 -15.36 -12.25 6.16
C GLU A 332 -15.68 -11.04 5.26
N GLN A 333 -14.66 -10.23 4.96
CA GLN A 333 -14.80 -9.07 4.08
C GLN A 333 -15.14 -9.48 2.64
N GLU A 334 -14.52 -10.54 2.14
CA GLU A 334 -14.70 -11.13 0.81
C GLU A 334 -15.91 -12.08 0.72
N GLY A 335 -16.68 -12.25 1.81
CA GLY A 335 -17.87 -13.10 1.85
C GLY A 335 -17.57 -14.61 1.81
N LEU A 336 -16.34 -15.02 2.12
CA LEU A 336 -15.92 -16.43 2.19
C LEU A 336 -16.26 -17.09 3.53
N LEU A 337 -16.51 -16.29 4.56
CA LEU A 337 -16.98 -16.72 5.88
C LEU A 337 -18.14 -15.82 6.32
N PRO A 338 -19.07 -16.34 7.14
CA PRO A 338 -20.11 -15.52 7.75
C PRO A 338 -19.47 -14.45 8.64
N ARG A 339 -20.05 -13.24 8.63
CA ARG A 339 -19.63 -12.16 9.54
C ARG A 339 -20.08 -12.52 10.96
N LEU A 340 -19.10 -12.61 11.86
CA LEU A 340 -19.34 -12.75 13.30
C LEU A 340 -19.82 -11.44 13.92
#